data_AF-G2LKM7-F1
#
_entry.id   AF-G2LKM7-F1
#
_cell.length_a   1.000
_cell.length_b   1.000
_cell.length_c   1.000
_cell.angle_alpha   90.00
_cell.angle_beta   90.00
_cell.angle_gamma   90.00
#
_symmetry.space_group_name_H-M   'P 1'
#
loop_
_entity.id
_entity.type
_entity.pdbx_description
1 polymer ?
#
loop_
_entity_poly.entity_id
_entity_poly.type
_entity_poly.pdbx_seq_one_letter_code
_entity_poly.pdbx_strand_id
1 'polypeptide(L)'
;MKTRQQIDREERSLRDLREAGRALETLTRRLAKRFDAVPKGTRPQLSKQDLEDLKQVEKLAKRVRDLQGARGDGEDATPLPGDFSEQIALLAQLGTEVRQQSEQVSRHTVSVGILARTTRLLRLSRVLRATDL
;
A
#
# COMPACT_ATOMS: atom_id res chain seq x y z
N MET A 1 -20.13 15.82 24.10
CA MET A 1 -18.71 15.96 24.48
C MET A 1 -18.02 14.61 24.34
N LYS A 2 -16.89 14.53 23.64
CA LYS A 2 -16.08 13.30 23.59
C LYS A 2 -15.33 13.13 24.92
N THR A 3 -15.18 11.90 25.39
CA THR A 3 -14.37 11.62 26.57
C THR A 3 -12.88 11.75 26.24
N ARG A 4 -12.03 12.07 27.22
CA ARG A 4 -10.56 12.18 27.04
C ARG A 4 -9.96 10.93 26.39
N GLN A 5 -10.50 9.75 26.74
CA GLN A 5 -10.11 8.47 26.13
C GLN A 5 -10.43 8.36 24.63
N GLN A 6 -11.50 8.99 24.14
CA GLN A 6 -11.81 9.00 22.70
C GLN A 6 -10.82 9.88 21.93
N ILE A 7 -10.45 11.03 22.49
CA ILE A 7 -9.46 11.94 21.89
C ILE A 7 -8.11 11.23 21.76
N ASP A 8 -7.63 10.59 22.83
CA ASP A 8 -6.35 9.88 22.84
C ASP A 8 -6.30 8.70 21.86
N ARG A 9 -7.44 8.02 21.64
CA ARG A 9 -7.55 6.93 20.64
C ARG A 9 -7.51 7.45 19.22
N GLU A 10 -8.18 8.57 18.96
CA GLU A 10 -8.23 9.19 17.63
C GLU A 10 -6.85 9.76 17.24
N GLU A 11 -6.15 10.39 18.17
CA GLU A 11 -4.78 10.88 17.95
C GLU A 11 -3.79 9.74 17.68
N ARG A 12 -3.91 8.63 18.42
CA ARG A 12 -3.14 7.42 18.15
C ARG A 12 -3.45 6.83 16.78
N SER A 13 -4.71 6.74 16.41
CA SER A 13 -5.12 6.19 15.11
C SER A 13 -4.56 7.01 13.94
N LEU A 14 -4.56 8.35 14.06
CA LEU A 14 -3.96 9.24 13.06
C LEU A 14 -2.44 9.09 12.99
N ARG A 15 -1.76 8.94 14.14
CA ARG A 15 -0.32 8.67 14.19
C ARG A 15 0.01 7.35 13.51
N ASP A 16 -0.67 6.28 13.89
CA ASP A 16 -0.50 4.94 13.32
C ASP A 16 -0.74 4.93 11.81
N LEU A 17 -1.72 5.70 11.31
CA LEU A 17 -1.99 5.84 9.88
C LEU A 17 -0.80 6.45 9.15
N ARG A 18 -0.21 7.53 9.70
CA ARG A 18 0.94 8.20 9.12
C ARG A 18 2.18 7.31 9.14
N GLU A 19 2.42 6.63 10.26
CA GLU A 19 3.53 5.68 10.40
C GLU A 19 3.39 4.51 9.40
N ALA A 20 2.19 3.92 9.30
CA ALA A 20 1.92 2.86 8.33
C ALA A 20 2.08 3.35 6.89
N GLY A 21 1.63 4.57 6.56
CA GLY A 21 1.83 5.19 5.25
C GLY A 21 3.30 5.39 4.89
N ARG A 22 4.12 5.87 5.84
CA ARG A 22 5.58 6.03 5.66
C ARG A 22 6.30 4.70 5.48
N ALA A 23 5.96 3.70 6.29
CA ALA A 23 6.53 2.36 6.18
C ALA A 23 6.19 1.71 4.83
N LEU A 24 4.94 1.89 4.38
CA LEU A 24 4.46 1.41 3.09
C LEU A 24 5.25 2.05 1.94
N GLU A 25 5.35 3.38 1.90
CA GLU A 25 6.16 4.06 0.88
C GLU A 25 7.62 3.59 0.88
N THR A 26 8.23 3.49 2.06
CA THR A 26 9.64 3.10 2.19
C THR A 26 9.87 1.72 1.57
N LEU A 27 8.98 0.77 1.87
CA LEU A 27 9.06 -0.58 1.37
C LEU A 27 8.79 -0.67 -0.14
N THR A 28 7.77 0.01 -0.66
CA THR A 28 7.46 -0.01 -2.10
C THR A 28 8.55 0.67 -2.92
N ARG A 29 9.15 1.76 -2.42
CA ARG A 29 10.33 2.39 -3.05
C ARG A 29 11.56 1.49 -3.02
N ARG A 30 11.77 0.73 -1.94
CA ARG A 30 12.87 -0.25 -1.87
C ARG A 30 12.70 -1.33 -2.92
N LEU A 31 11.50 -1.88 -3.05
CA LEU A 31 11.16 -2.86 -4.09
C LEU A 31 11.35 -2.29 -5.50
N ALA A 32 10.92 -1.05 -5.74
CA ALA A 32 11.15 -0.40 -7.04
C ALA A 32 12.63 -0.23 -7.38
N LYS A 33 13.45 0.19 -6.43
CA LYS A 33 14.91 0.26 -6.62
C LYS A 33 15.52 -1.12 -6.87
N ARG A 34 15.05 -2.15 -6.16
CA ARG A 34 15.53 -3.53 -6.32
C ARG A 34 15.32 -4.08 -7.74
N PHE A 35 14.29 -3.59 -8.43
CA PHE A 35 13.89 -4.06 -9.76
C PHE A 35 13.98 -2.98 -10.85
N ASP A 36 14.73 -1.90 -10.66
CA ASP A 36 14.79 -0.79 -11.63
C ASP A 36 15.42 -1.20 -12.98
N ALA A 37 16.37 -2.15 -12.93
CA ALA A 37 17.11 -2.63 -14.08
C ALA A 37 16.42 -3.80 -14.80
N VAL A 38 15.20 -4.17 -14.38
CA VAL A 38 14.43 -5.23 -15.04
C VAL A 38 13.98 -4.72 -16.41
N PRO A 39 14.38 -5.39 -17.52
CA PRO A 39 13.93 -5.00 -18.85
C PRO A 39 12.42 -5.14 -19.01
N LYS A 40 11.81 -4.25 -19.79
CA LYS A 40 10.41 -4.38 -20.22
C LYS A 40 10.18 -5.70 -20.94
N GLY A 41 9.01 -6.30 -20.72
CA GLY A 41 8.60 -7.59 -21.25
C GLY A 41 9.20 -8.79 -20.51
N THR A 42 9.97 -8.56 -19.44
CA THR A 42 10.60 -9.63 -18.66
C THR A 42 10.08 -9.67 -17.24
N ARG A 43 10.03 -10.87 -16.67
CA ARG A 43 9.71 -11.09 -15.25
C ARG A 43 10.92 -11.70 -14.56
N PRO A 44 11.52 -11.00 -13.57
CA PRO A 44 12.65 -11.55 -12.84
C PRO A 44 12.17 -12.69 -11.93
N GLN A 45 13.07 -13.61 -11.60
CA GLN A 45 12.81 -14.54 -10.50
C GLN A 45 12.81 -13.78 -9.17
N LEU A 46 11.77 -14.00 -8.38
CA LEU A 46 11.65 -13.42 -7.05
C LEU A 46 12.37 -14.30 -6.03
N SER A 47 13.23 -13.69 -5.23
CA SER A 47 13.81 -14.36 -4.07
C SER A 47 12.76 -14.54 -2.97
N LYS A 48 13.06 -15.39 -1.98
CA LYS A 48 12.22 -15.51 -0.77
C LYS A 48 12.03 -14.15 -0.07
N GLN A 49 13.07 -13.32 -0.03
CA GLN A 49 12.99 -12.00 0.57
C GLN A 49 12.06 -11.07 -0.21
N ASP A 50 12.08 -11.11 -1.54
CA ASP A 50 11.20 -10.30 -2.38
C ASP A 50 9.72 -10.68 -2.16
N LEU A 51 9.43 -11.97 -2.02
CA LEU A 51 8.10 -12.47 -1.70
C LEU A 51 7.63 -12.04 -0.30
N GLU A 52 8.51 -12.08 0.70
CA GLU A 52 8.18 -11.60 2.06
C GLU A 52 7.98 -10.08 2.10
N ASP A 53 8.79 -9.33 1.35
CA ASP A 53 8.61 -7.88 1.21
C ASP A 53 7.26 -7.55 0.56
N LEU A 54 6.86 -8.25 -0.50
CA LEU A 54 5.54 -8.07 -1.13
C LEU A 54 4.38 -8.47 -0.18
N LYS A 55 4.54 -9.53 0.62
CA LYS A 55 3.57 -9.86 1.70
C LYS A 55 3.50 -8.76 2.74
N GLN A 56 4.62 -8.14 3.08
CA GLN A 56 4.64 -7.06 4.04
C GLN A 56 3.99 -5.78 3.47
N VAL A 57 4.11 -5.53 2.17
CA VAL A 57 3.32 -4.50 1.47
C VAL A 57 1.82 -4.78 1.63
N GLU A 58 1.37 -6.02 1.44
CA GLU A 58 -0.04 -6.38 1.66
C GLU A 58 -0.51 -6.08 3.09
N LYS A 59 0.27 -6.48 4.09
CA LYS A 59 -0.05 -6.24 5.50
C LYS A 59 -0.14 -4.75 5.82
N LEU A 60 0.80 -3.95 5.32
CA LEU A 60 0.81 -2.49 5.52
C LEU A 60 -0.36 -1.82 4.79
N ALA A 61 -0.64 -2.20 3.54
CA ALA A 61 -1.78 -1.66 2.79
C ALA A 61 -3.11 -2.00 3.47
N LYS A 62 -3.27 -3.24 3.97
CA LYS A 62 -4.44 -3.64 4.75
C LYS A 62 -4.56 -2.82 6.04
N ARG A 63 -3.47 -2.65 6.79
CA ARG A 63 -3.46 -1.84 8.02
C ARG A 63 -3.89 -0.39 7.76
N VAL A 64 -3.35 0.26 6.72
CA VAL A 64 -3.74 1.63 6.34
C VAL A 64 -5.24 1.68 6.01
N ARG A 65 -5.74 0.69 5.26
CA ARG A 65 -7.14 0.58 4.87
C ARG A 65 -8.07 0.41 6.08
N ASP A 66 -7.70 -0.46 7.02
CA ASP A 66 -8.45 -0.71 8.26
C ASP A 66 -8.47 0.55 9.16
N LEU A 67 -7.35 1.28 9.26
CA LEU A 67 -7.26 2.57 9.98
C LEU A 67 -8.11 3.68 9.35
N GLN A 68 -8.47 3.55 8.07
CA GLN A 68 -9.41 4.42 7.37
C GLN A 68 -10.86 3.93 7.47
N GLY A 69 -11.14 2.92 8.31
CA GLY A 69 -12.50 2.48 8.61
C GLY A 69 -13.15 1.59 7.55
N ALA A 70 -12.39 1.10 6.56
CA ALA A 70 -12.93 0.12 5.62
C ALA A 70 -13.22 -1.21 6.30
N ARG A 71 -14.26 -1.89 5.82
CA ARG A 71 -14.64 -3.25 6.21
C ARG A 71 -14.66 -4.14 4.96
N GLY A 72 -14.20 -5.39 5.09
CA GLY A 72 -14.17 -6.36 4.00
C GLY A 72 -13.05 -6.12 2.97
N ASP A 73 -13.00 -6.95 1.93
CA ASP A 73 -12.07 -6.81 0.82
C ASP A 73 -12.69 -5.89 -0.24
N GLY A 74 -12.09 -4.74 -0.48
CA GLY A 74 -12.59 -3.75 -1.43
C GLY A 74 -12.31 -4.23 -2.84
N GLU A 75 -13.12 -3.80 -3.79
CA GLU A 75 -12.92 -4.13 -5.19
C GLU A 75 -12.23 -2.97 -5.92
N ASP A 76 -11.12 -3.26 -6.59
CA ASP A 76 -10.51 -2.37 -7.59
C ASP A 76 -10.52 -3.06 -8.96
N ALA A 77 -11.47 -2.66 -9.79
CA ALA A 77 -11.63 -3.15 -11.16
C ALA A 77 -10.68 -2.47 -12.17
N THR A 78 -9.96 -1.43 -11.75
CA THR A 78 -9.09 -0.68 -12.65
C THR A 78 -7.99 -1.59 -13.20
N PRO A 79 -7.78 -1.67 -14.53
CA PRO A 79 -6.77 -2.56 -15.12
C PRO A 79 -5.38 -2.35 -14.52
N LEU A 80 -4.64 -3.44 -14.31
CA LEU A 80 -3.24 -3.37 -13.90
C LEU A 80 -2.35 -3.36 -15.15
N PRO A 81 -1.17 -2.72 -15.11
CA PRO A 81 -0.18 -2.85 -16.17
C PRO A 81 0.16 -4.33 -16.42
N GLY A 82 0.37 -4.70 -17.68
CA GLY A 82 0.74 -6.08 -18.05
C GLY A 82 2.21 -6.40 -17.78
N ASP A 83 3.06 -5.38 -17.75
CA ASP A 83 4.50 -5.53 -17.58
C ASP A 83 4.95 -5.46 -16.11
N PHE A 84 5.91 -6.30 -15.72
CA PHE A 84 6.40 -6.35 -14.34
C PHE A 84 7.08 -5.04 -13.90
N SER A 85 7.89 -4.43 -14.77
CA SER A 85 8.58 -3.17 -14.45
C SER A 85 7.56 -2.04 -14.24
N GLU A 86 6.50 -2.01 -15.04
CA GLU A 86 5.39 -1.06 -14.90
C GLU A 86 4.56 -1.32 -13.64
N GLN A 87 4.31 -2.58 -13.30
CA GLN A 87 3.64 -2.97 -12.04
C GLN A 87 4.44 -2.52 -10.82
N ILE A 88 5.76 -2.70 -10.81
CA ILE A 88 6.63 -2.26 -9.73
C ILE A 88 6.69 -0.72 -9.63
N ALA A 89 6.75 -0.02 -10.76
CA ALA A 89 6.69 1.44 -10.78
C ALA A 89 5.37 1.95 -10.20
N LEU A 90 4.25 1.34 -10.58
CA LEU A 90 2.93 1.65 -10.03
C LEU A 90 2.85 1.36 -8.53
N LEU A 91 3.48 0.28 -8.05
CA LEU A 91 3.54 -0.07 -6.63
C LEU A 91 4.21 1.04 -5.81
N ALA A 92 5.33 1.57 -6.30
CA ALA A 92 6.03 2.69 -5.66
C ALA A 92 5.21 3.98 -5.70
N GLN A 93 4.61 4.31 -6.86
CA GLN A 93 3.76 5.48 -7.01
C GLN A 93 2.61 5.46 -6.00
N LEU A 94 1.84 4.36 -5.94
CA LEU A 94 0.72 4.23 -5.02
C LEU A 94 1.16 4.33 -3.56
N GLY A 95 2.32 3.77 -3.20
CA GLY A 95 2.88 3.92 -1.85
C GLY A 95 3.17 5.39 -1.49
N THR A 96 3.77 6.16 -2.40
CA THR A 96 3.99 7.60 -2.22
C THR A 96 2.67 8.36 -2.10
N GLU A 97 1.69 8.09 -2.95
CA GLU A 97 0.39 8.78 -2.91
C GLU A 97 -0.37 8.49 -1.60
N VAL A 98 -0.34 7.23 -1.12
CA VAL A 98 -0.91 6.86 0.18
C VAL A 98 -0.21 7.62 1.30
N ARG A 99 1.13 7.68 1.32
CA ARG A 99 1.85 8.44 2.34
C ARG A 99 1.47 9.92 2.33
N GLN A 100 1.44 10.55 1.16
CA GLN A 100 1.11 11.97 1.04
C GLN A 100 -0.31 12.26 1.54
N GLN A 101 -1.28 11.43 1.17
CA GLN A 101 -2.66 11.59 1.63
C GLN A 101 -2.78 11.32 3.14
N SER A 102 -2.09 10.31 3.69
CA SER A 102 -2.09 10.03 5.13
C SER A 102 -1.54 11.19 5.97
N GLU A 103 -0.62 11.99 5.44
CA GLU A 103 -0.13 13.19 6.13
C GLU A 103 -1.17 14.33 6.12
N GLN A 104 -1.94 14.45 5.04
CA GLN A 104 -2.92 15.52 4.81
C GLN A 104 -4.27 15.29 5.49
N VAL A 105 -4.64 14.03 5.78
CA VAL A 105 -5.94 13.73 6.41
C VAL A 105 -5.98 14.18 7.87
N SER A 106 -7.18 14.58 8.30
CA SER A 106 -7.50 14.84 9.70
C SER A 106 -7.95 13.57 10.41
N ARG A 107 -7.88 13.55 11.74
CA ARG A 107 -8.35 12.45 12.60
C ARG A 107 -9.83 12.07 12.44
N HIS A 108 -10.64 12.86 11.73
CA HIS A 108 -12.07 12.61 11.52
C HIS A 108 -12.43 12.33 10.07
N THR A 109 -11.43 12.21 9.19
CA THR A 109 -11.66 12.07 7.75
C THR A 109 -11.34 10.65 7.31
N VAL A 110 -12.33 9.98 6.71
CA VAL A 110 -12.12 8.79 5.90
C VAL A 110 -11.83 9.22 4.47
N SER A 111 -10.64 8.90 3.97
CA SER A 111 -10.22 9.25 2.62
C SER A 111 -10.52 8.12 1.64
N VAL A 112 -11.49 8.35 0.76
CA VAL A 112 -11.78 7.47 -0.39
C VAL A 112 -10.52 7.27 -1.25
N GLY A 113 -9.69 8.31 -1.38
CA GLY A 113 -8.43 8.25 -2.11
C GLY A 113 -7.43 7.24 -1.52
N ILE A 114 -7.31 7.18 -0.19
CA ILE A 114 -6.44 6.22 0.49
C ILE A 114 -7.02 4.81 0.35
N LEU A 115 -8.34 4.66 0.50
CA LEU A 115 -9.02 3.36 0.38
C LEU A 115 -8.87 2.75 -1.02
N ALA A 116 -9.06 3.55 -2.08
CA ALA A 116 -8.89 3.08 -3.45
C ALA A 116 -7.44 2.62 -3.73
N ARG A 117 -6.46 3.44 -3.34
CA ARG A 117 -5.03 3.13 -3.55
C ARG A 117 -4.55 1.92 -2.78
N THR A 118 -4.97 1.78 -1.53
CA THR A 118 -4.61 0.60 -0.71
C THR A 118 -5.25 -0.67 -1.23
N THR A 119 -6.49 -0.60 -1.72
CA THR A 119 -7.13 -1.74 -2.42
C THR A 119 -6.35 -2.13 -3.67
N ARG A 120 -5.92 -1.14 -4.46
CA ARG A 120 -5.09 -1.35 -5.65
C ARG A 120 -3.73 -1.95 -5.30
N LEU A 121 -3.07 -1.47 -4.24
CA LEU A 121 -1.81 -2.02 -3.72
C LEU A 121 -1.96 -3.49 -3.33
N LEU A 122 -3.04 -3.86 -2.62
CA LEU A 122 -3.32 -5.25 -2.23
C LEU A 122 -3.45 -6.18 -3.45
N ARG A 123 -4.15 -5.73 -4.50
CA ARG A 123 -4.29 -6.50 -5.74
C ARG A 123 -2.96 -6.62 -6.46
N LEU A 124 -2.22 -5.52 -6.58
CA LEU A 124 -0.95 -5.44 -7.29
C LEU A 124 0.12 -6.32 -6.65
N SER A 125 0.26 -6.30 -5.32
CA SER A 125 1.21 -7.15 -4.61
C SER A 125 0.91 -8.64 -4.75
N ARG A 126 -0.37 -9.03 -4.79
CA ARG A 126 -0.78 -10.43 -5.04
C ARG A 126 -0.38 -10.88 -6.45
N VAL A 127 -0.60 -10.03 -7.46
CA VAL A 127 -0.21 -10.30 -8.86
C VAL A 127 1.30 -10.36 -9.03
N LEU A 128 2.04 -9.48 -8.36
CA LEU A 128 3.51 -9.51 -8.34
C LEU A 128 4.06 -10.78 -7.67
N ARG A 129 3.35 -11.32 -6.66
CA ARG A 129 3.73 -12.57 -6.00
C ARG A 129 3.30 -13.83 -6.72
N ALA A 130 2.24 -13.77 -7.50
CA ALA A 130 1.80 -14.89 -8.32
C ALA A 130 2.87 -15.14 -9.38
N THR A 131 3.73 -16.13 -9.14
CA THR A 131 4.53 -16.75 -10.18
C THR A 131 3.54 -17.32 -11.20
N ASP A 132 3.76 -17.07 -12.50
CA ASP A 132 3.10 -17.88 -13.53
C ASP A 132 3.30 -19.35 -13.14
N LEU A 133 2.18 -20.07 -13.02
CA LEU A 133 2.14 -21.53 -12.85
C LEU A 133 2.62 -22.21 -14.13
#